data_AF-A0A846D4E8-F1
#
_entry.id   AF-A0A846D4E8-F1
#
_cell.length_a   1.000
_cell.length_b   1.000
_cell.length_c   1.000
_cell.angle_alpha   90.00
_cell.angle_beta   90.00
_cell.angle_gamma   90.00
#
_symmetry.space_group_name_H-M   'P 1'
#
loop_
_entity.id
_entity.type
_entity.pdbx_description
1 polymer ?
#
loop_
_entity_poly.entity_id
_entity_poly.type
_entity_poly.pdbx_seq_one_letter_code
_entity_poly.pdbx_strand_id
1 'polypeptide(L)'
;MISDLSQVLRRILEQTSLSSRFPELAEAQISFERPSETFSPGQTTVNLFLYDIREHLELRNNEPTIERRDGKAIIHNPPKRIACSYLVTAWPIGGEELPLQEHRLLSQVLQVFSAYPTIPEIPFLENTRLAGQEPALPMVTAQVDGVQSTAEFWTALGNQLRPSITV
;
A
#
# COMPACT_ATOMS: atom_id res chain seq x y z
N MET A 1 -10.66 -2.64 -8.74
CA MET A 1 -10.63 -2.29 -7.31
C MET A 1 -9.26 -2.58 -6.71
N ILE A 2 -8.85 -3.84 -6.52
CA ILE A 2 -7.52 -4.17 -5.96
C ILE A 2 -6.39 -3.65 -6.86
N SER A 3 -6.51 -3.84 -8.18
CA SER A 3 -5.58 -3.27 -9.15
C SER A 3 -5.52 -1.73 -9.08
N ASP A 4 -6.66 -1.09 -8.83
CA ASP A 4 -6.76 0.37 -8.73
C ASP A 4 -6.04 0.85 -7.47
N LEU A 5 -6.11 0.09 -6.38
CA LEU A 5 -5.38 0.37 -5.14
C LEU A 5 -3.86 0.30 -5.36
N SER A 6 -3.36 -0.72 -6.05
CA SER A 6 -1.93 -0.78 -6.42
C SER A 6 -1.50 0.44 -7.24
N GLN A 7 -2.31 0.87 -8.21
CA GLN A 7 -2.01 2.06 -9.00
C GLN A 7 -2.10 3.37 -8.20
N VAL A 8 -2.96 3.43 -7.19
CA VAL A 8 -3.03 4.54 -6.23
C VAL A 8 -1.76 4.60 -5.39
N LEU A 9 -1.31 3.49 -4.81
CA LEU A 9 -0.06 3.42 -4.04
C LEU A 9 1.16 3.81 -4.90
N ARG A 10 1.20 3.35 -6.16
CA ARG A 10 2.20 3.79 -7.14
C ARG A 10 2.17 5.31 -7.31
N ARG A 11 1.01 5.90 -7.60
CA ARG A 11 0.88 7.35 -7.81
C ARG A 11 1.28 8.16 -6.58
N ILE A 12 1.03 7.66 -5.38
CA ILE A 12 1.48 8.30 -4.12
C ILE A 12 3.02 8.34 -4.06
N LEU A 13 3.72 7.29 -4.48
CA LEU A 13 5.18 7.24 -4.46
C LEU A 13 5.85 7.90 -5.68
N GLU A 14 5.13 8.12 -6.78
CA GLU A 14 5.64 8.73 -8.01
C GLU A 14 5.32 10.24 -8.13
N GLN A 15 4.82 10.88 -7.06
CA GLN A 15 4.47 12.31 -7.12
C GLN A 15 5.70 13.19 -7.36
N THR A 16 5.59 14.12 -8.30
CA THR A 16 6.68 15.07 -8.63
C THR A 16 7.09 15.95 -7.44
N SER A 17 6.20 16.19 -6.47
CA SER A 17 6.53 16.93 -5.25
C SER A 17 7.61 16.24 -4.40
N LEU A 18 7.77 14.92 -4.53
CA LEU A 18 8.74 14.15 -3.76
C LEU A 18 10.18 14.41 -4.21
N SER A 19 10.43 14.79 -5.47
CA SER A 19 11.78 15.01 -5.98
C SER A 19 12.58 16.05 -5.18
N SER A 20 11.90 17.02 -4.56
CA SER A 20 12.54 18.04 -3.73
C SER A 20 12.94 17.55 -2.32
N ARG A 21 12.14 16.64 -1.75
CA ARG A 21 12.28 16.20 -0.35
C ARG A 21 12.92 14.83 -0.22
N PHE A 22 12.65 13.94 -1.18
CA PHE A 22 13.03 12.54 -1.23
C PHE A 22 13.53 12.19 -2.66
N PRO A 23 14.67 12.77 -3.10
CA PRO A 23 15.16 12.59 -4.47
C PRO A 23 15.46 11.12 -4.81
N GLU A 24 16.01 10.37 -3.85
CA GLU A 24 16.34 8.95 -4.02
C GLU A 24 15.08 8.09 -4.25
N LEU A 25 14.01 8.32 -3.46
CA LEU A 25 12.72 7.67 -3.68
C LEU A 25 12.07 8.12 -5.00
N ALA A 26 12.17 9.40 -5.36
CA ALA A 26 11.58 9.92 -6.59
C ALA A 26 12.21 9.34 -7.87
N GLU A 27 13.47 8.90 -7.81
CA GLU A 27 14.17 8.22 -8.90
C GLU A 27 14.02 6.69 -8.85
N ALA A 28 13.52 6.14 -7.75
CA ALA A 28 13.33 4.71 -7.59
C ALA A 28 12.19 4.18 -8.46
N GLN A 29 12.38 3.00 -9.06
CA GLN A 29 11.29 2.29 -9.71
C GLN A 29 10.29 1.76 -8.68
N ILE A 30 8.99 1.88 -8.97
CA ILE A 30 7.97 1.19 -8.17
C ILE A 30 7.61 -0.16 -8.82
N SER A 31 7.79 -1.25 -8.07
CA SER A 31 7.42 -2.61 -8.48
C SER A 31 6.34 -3.20 -7.57
N PHE A 32 5.63 -4.22 -8.08
CA PHE A 32 4.61 -4.98 -7.34
C PHE A 32 4.87 -6.50 -7.41
N GLU A 33 6.08 -6.87 -7.85
CA GLU A 33 6.46 -8.26 -8.03
C GLU A 33 6.68 -8.96 -6.69
N ARG A 34 6.61 -10.29 -6.71
CA ARG A 34 6.95 -11.08 -5.53
C ARG A 34 8.46 -10.95 -5.27
N PRO A 35 8.90 -10.53 -4.07
CA PRO A 35 10.33 -10.37 -3.76
C PRO A 35 10.95 -11.72 -3.37
N SER A 36 10.87 -12.70 -4.28
CA SER A 36 11.52 -14.02 -4.12
C SER A 36 13.04 -13.92 -4.27
N GLU A 37 13.75 -15.02 -4.07
CA GLU A 37 15.21 -15.11 -4.29
C GLU A 37 15.64 -14.62 -5.69
N THR A 38 14.80 -14.89 -6.70
CA THR A 38 15.04 -14.52 -8.10
C THR A 38 14.70 -13.06 -8.42
N PHE A 39 14.11 -12.32 -7.47
CA PHE A 39 13.78 -10.92 -7.68
C PHE A 39 15.06 -10.08 -7.56
N SER A 40 15.56 -9.62 -8.71
CA SER A 40 16.79 -8.83 -8.83
C SER A 40 16.55 -7.67 -9.79
N PRO A 41 16.02 -6.53 -9.32
CA PRO A 41 15.75 -5.39 -10.19
C PRO A 41 17.03 -4.84 -10.82
N GLY A 42 16.93 -4.25 -12.01
CA GLY A 42 18.07 -3.67 -12.75
C GLY A 42 18.41 -2.24 -12.34
N GLN A 43 17.57 -1.60 -11.53
CA GLN A 43 17.78 -0.25 -10.98
C GLN A 43 17.23 -0.17 -9.55
N THR A 44 17.58 0.90 -8.83
CA THR A 44 17.02 1.17 -7.49
C THR A 44 15.50 1.08 -7.51
N THR A 45 14.94 0.21 -6.67
CA THR A 45 13.52 -0.15 -6.72
C THR A 45 12.90 -0.18 -5.32
N VAL A 46 11.70 0.38 -5.19
CA VAL A 46 10.80 0.14 -4.06
C VAL A 46 9.72 -0.84 -4.53
N ASN A 47 9.62 -1.99 -3.86
CA ASN A 47 8.68 -3.04 -4.21
C ASN A 47 7.54 -3.12 -3.19
N LEU A 48 6.30 -3.13 -3.66
CA LEU A 48 5.06 -3.24 -2.86
C LEU A 48 4.37 -4.55 -3.19
N PHE A 49 4.68 -5.60 -2.44
CA PHE A 49 4.12 -6.92 -2.67
C PHE A 49 2.82 -7.12 -1.88
N LEU A 50 1.69 -7.28 -2.57
CA LEU A 50 0.40 -7.61 -1.94
C LEU A 50 0.43 -9.05 -1.41
N TYR A 51 0.59 -9.21 -0.10
CA TYR A 51 0.77 -10.53 0.52
C TYR A 51 -0.49 -11.07 1.21
N ASP A 52 -1.47 -10.21 1.46
CA ASP A 52 -2.66 -10.58 2.22
C ASP A 52 -3.87 -9.72 1.83
N ILE A 53 -5.04 -10.36 1.74
CA ILE A 53 -6.32 -9.74 1.37
C ILE A 53 -7.39 -10.31 2.28
N ARG A 54 -7.96 -9.47 3.15
CA ARG A 54 -8.97 -9.87 4.13
C ARG A 54 -10.16 -8.93 4.14
N GLU A 55 -11.34 -9.46 4.44
CA GLU A 55 -12.51 -8.60 4.69
C GLU A 55 -12.31 -7.86 6.01
N HIS A 56 -12.41 -6.53 5.99
CA HIS A 56 -12.24 -5.68 7.17
C HIS A 56 -13.57 -5.53 7.90
N LEU A 57 -13.86 -6.50 8.79
CA LEU A 57 -15.15 -6.63 9.46
C LEU A 57 -15.47 -5.47 10.41
N GLU A 58 -14.46 -4.77 10.95
CA GLU A 58 -14.65 -3.66 11.90
C GLU A 58 -14.99 -2.31 11.24
N LEU A 59 -14.65 -2.10 9.96
CA LEU A 59 -15.05 -0.90 9.20
C LEU A 59 -16.39 -1.08 8.48
N ARG A 60 -17.08 -2.19 8.75
CA ARG A 60 -18.41 -2.44 8.21
C ARG A 60 -19.38 -1.56 9.01
N ASN A 61 -19.85 -0.46 8.40
CA ASN A 61 -21.07 0.16 8.88
C ASN A 61 -22.20 -0.81 8.50
N ASN A 62 -22.58 -1.70 9.42
CA ASN A 62 -23.42 -2.87 9.14
C ASN A 62 -24.87 -2.53 8.84
N GLU A 63 -25.27 -1.29 9.05
CA GLU A 63 -26.65 -0.89 8.95
C GLU A 63 -27.03 -0.76 7.47
N PRO A 64 -27.97 -1.58 6.99
CA PRO A 64 -28.51 -1.41 5.65
C PRO A 64 -29.25 -0.06 5.58
N THR A 65 -28.96 0.74 4.57
CA THR A 65 -29.71 1.99 4.34
C THR A 65 -31.03 1.64 3.68
N ILE A 66 -32.13 2.16 4.21
CA ILE A 66 -33.47 1.95 3.64
C ILE A 66 -33.88 3.20 2.86
N GLU A 67 -33.93 3.08 1.54
CA GLU A 67 -34.49 4.10 0.66
C GLU A 67 -35.96 3.76 0.39
N ARG A 68 -36.89 4.69 0.70
CA ARG A 68 -38.30 4.51 0.39
C ARG A 68 -38.67 5.31 -0.86
N ARG A 69 -39.12 4.62 -1.91
CA ARG A 69 -39.57 5.23 -3.16
C ARG A 69 -40.86 4.56 -3.63
N ASP A 70 -41.88 5.36 -3.94
CA ASP A 70 -43.19 4.90 -4.43
C ASP A 70 -43.84 3.79 -3.58
N GLY A 71 -43.76 3.91 -2.26
CA GLY A 71 -44.33 2.94 -1.32
C GLY A 71 -43.57 1.61 -1.21
N LYS A 72 -42.44 1.46 -1.90
CA LYS A 72 -41.52 0.33 -1.77
C LYS A 72 -40.26 0.73 -0.99
N ALA A 73 -39.80 -0.18 -0.14
CA ALA A 73 -38.51 -0.06 0.53
C ALA A 73 -37.44 -0.77 -0.31
N ILE A 74 -36.40 -0.05 -0.69
CA ILE A 74 -35.16 -0.58 -1.27
C ILE A 74 -34.14 -0.62 -0.14
N ILE A 75 -33.61 -1.82 0.12
CA ILE A 75 -32.58 -2.05 1.13
C ILE A 75 -31.22 -2.06 0.43
N HIS A 76 -30.36 -1.11 0.78
CA HIS A 76 -28.98 -1.04 0.32
C HIS A 76 -28.06 -1.64 1.37
N ASN A 77 -27.48 -2.81 1.09
CA ASN A 77 -26.47 -3.38 1.96
C ASN A 77 -25.15 -2.60 1.80
N PRO A 78 -24.44 -2.32 2.90
CA PRO A 78 -23.14 -1.66 2.85
C PRO A 78 -22.15 -2.50 2.01
N PRO A 79 -21.32 -1.87 1.16
CA PRO A 79 -20.33 -2.59 0.37
C PRO A 79 -19.31 -3.28 1.28
N LYS A 80 -18.86 -4.47 0.87
CA LYS A 80 -17.78 -5.17 1.58
C LYS A 80 -16.50 -4.33 1.58
N ARG A 81 -15.89 -4.20 2.75
CA ARG A 81 -14.59 -3.54 2.91
C ARG A 81 -13.50 -4.59 2.88
N ILE A 82 -12.52 -4.42 2.00
CA ILE A 82 -11.41 -5.34 1.83
C ILE A 82 -10.13 -4.62 2.23
N ALA A 83 -9.47 -5.12 3.27
CA ALA A 83 -8.11 -4.75 3.62
C ALA A 83 -7.14 -5.49 2.69
N CYS A 84 -6.22 -4.73 2.09
CA CYS A 84 -5.15 -5.25 1.23
C CYS A 84 -3.84 -4.87 1.89
N SER A 85 -3.07 -5.85 2.35
CA SER A 85 -1.82 -5.62 3.07
C SER A 85 -0.64 -5.81 2.12
N TYR A 86 0.16 -4.75 1.97
CA TYR A 86 1.35 -4.73 1.14
C TYR A 86 2.61 -4.81 2.00
N LEU A 87 3.60 -5.57 1.53
CA LEU A 87 4.94 -5.57 2.06
C LEU A 87 5.82 -4.67 1.20
N VAL A 88 6.29 -3.59 1.79
CA VAL A 88 7.22 -2.64 1.18
C VAL A 88 8.66 -3.08 1.47
N THR A 89 9.46 -3.20 0.42
CA THR A 89 10.90 -3.53 0.49
C THR A 89 11.68 -2.59 -0.42
N ALA A 90 12.93 -2.28 -0.08
CA ALA A 90 13.78 -1.40 -0.86
C ALA A 90 15.00 -2.15 -1.41
N TRP A 91 15.32 -1.89 -2.67
CA TRP A 91 16.36 -2.59 -3.43
C TRP A 91 17.28 -1.55 -4.06
N PRO A 92 18.18 -0.92 -3.28
CA PRO A 92 19.15 0.04 -3.81
C PRO A 92 20.20 -0.66 -4.67
N ILE A 93 20.68 0.04 -5.70
CA ILE A 93 21.76 -0.44 -6.59
C ILE A 93 22.81 0.65 -6.75
N GLY A 94 24.08 0.26 -6.81
CA GLY A 94 25.14 1.11 -7.34
C GLY A 94 25.64 2.22 -6.40
N GLY A 95 26.02 1.88 -5.17
CA GLY A 95 26.70 2.82 -4.28
C GLY A 95 27.39 2.13 -3.09
N GLU A 96 27.94 2.95 -2.20
CA GLU A 96 28.53 2.50 -0.93
C GLU A 96 27.45 2.37 0.14
N GLU A 97 27.63 1.44 1.09
CA GLU A 97 26.70 1.25 2.21
C GLU A 97 25.25 0.92 1.79
N LEU A 98 25.06 -0.04 0.87
CA LEU A 98 23.75 -0.50 0.42
C LEU A 98 22.72 -0.75 1.55
N PRO A 99 23.09 -1.32 2.72
CA PRO A 99 22.14 -1.45 3.84
C PRO A 99 21.62 -0.10 4.37
N LEU A 100 22.46 0.94 4.41
CA LEU A 100 22.03 2.26 4.85
C LEU A 100 21.17 2.96 3.79
N GLN A 101 21.44 2.73 2.49
CA GLN A 101 20.56 3.16 1.41
C GLN A 101 19.18 2.50 1.50
N GLU A 102 19.14 1.19 1.75
CA GLU A 102 17.89 0.45 1.97
C GLU A 102 17.07 1.06 3.11
N HIS A 103 17.71 1.34 4.25
CA HIS A 103 17.04 1.99 5.38
C HIS A 103 16.56 3.41 5.06
N ARG A 104 17.33 4.20 4.31
CA ARG A 104 16.93 5.55 3.90
C ARG A 104 15.73 5.52 2.97
N LEU A 105 15.71 4.64 1.97
CA LEU A 105 14.57 4.46 1.06
C LEU A 105 13.31 4.05 1.84
N LEU A 106 13.42 3.08 2.74
CA LEU A 106 12.30 2.67 3.59
C LEU A 106 11.80 3.81 4.47
N SER A 107 12.70 4.62 5.04
CA SER A 107 12.34 5.81 5.82
C SER A 107 11.62 6.86 4.98
N GLN A 108 12.02 7.06 3.72
CA GLN A 108 11.34 7.98 2.80
C GLN A 108 9.92 7.48 2.49
N VAL A 109 9.76 6.19 2.18
CA VAL A 109 8.43 5.59 1.94
C VAL A 109 7.54 5.70 3.17
N LEU A 110 8.07 5.39 4.36
CA LEU A 110 7.36 5.52 5.62
C LEU A 110 6.84 6.95 5.83
N GLN A 111 7.68 7.97 5.58
CA GLN A 111 7.29 9.37 5.71
C GLN A 111 6.19 9.77 4.71
N VAL A 112 6.25 9.27 3.47
CA VAL A 112 5.23 9.55 2.45
C VAL A 112 3.89 8.94 2.85
N PHE A 113 3.85 7.64 3.17
CA PHE A 113 2.59 7.00 3.54
C PHE A 113 2.02 7.50 4.87
N SER A 114 2.87 7.76 5.86
CA SER A 114 2.42 8.31 7.16
C SER A 114 1.79 9.70 7.05
N ALA A 115 2.02 10.43 5.95
CA ALA A 115 1.38 11.72 5.70
C ALA A 115 -0.11 11.59 5.30
N TYR A 116 -0.58 10.38 5.00
CA TYR A 116 -1.92 10.10 4.49
C TYR A 116 -2.64 9.07 5.38
N PRO A 117 -3.22 9.46 6.52
CA PRO A 117 -4.04 8.56 7.35
C PRO A 117 -5.28 8.04 6.60
N THR A 118 -5.76 8.81 5.63
CA THR A 118 -6.73 8.39 4.62
C THR A 118 -6.23 8.79 3.25
N ILE A 119 -6.48 7.99 2.22
CA ILE A 119 -6.10 8.32 0.85
C ILE A 119 -6.99 9.45 0.34
N PRO A 120 -6.43 10.62 -0.04
CA PRO A 120 -7.21 11.74 -0.55
C PRO A 120 -7.93 11.42 -1.85
N GLU A 121 -9.19 11.87 -1.97
CA GLU A 121 -9.99 11.71 -3.19
C GLU A 121 -9.28 12.32 -4.41
N ILE A 122 -8.76 13.54 -4.23
CA ILE A 122 -7.94 14.27 -5.21
C ILE A 122 -6.53 14.39 -4.64
N PRO A 123 -5.45 14.09 -5.40
CA PRO A 123 -5.45 13.68 -6.81
C PRO A 123 -5.43 12.14 -7.02
N PHE A 124 -5.61 11.33 -5.96
CA PHE A 124 -5.27 9.91 -6.04
C PHE A 124 -6.42 9.01 -6.43
N LEU A 125 -7.63 9.24 -5.93
CA LEU A 125 -8.77 8.36 -6.21
C LEU A 125 -9.56 8.80 -7.44
N GLU A 126 -9.34 10.02 -7.94
CA GLU A 126 -9.95 10.50 -9.18
C GLU A 126 -9.76 9.50 -10.33
N ASN A 127 -10.84 9.27 -11.08
CA ASN A 127 -10.89 8.32 -12.20
C ASN A 127 -10.62 6.84 -11.84
N THR A 128 -10.69 6.48 -10.56
CA THR A 128 -10.61 5.08 -10.11
C THR A 128 -11.98 4.54 -9.67
N ARG A 129 -12.09 3.22 -9.53
CA ARG A 129 -13.27 2.58 -8.90
C ARG A 129 -13.28 2.71 -7.37
N LEU A 130 -12.31 3.41 -6.80
CA LEU A 130 -12.19 3.67 -5.36
C LEU A 130 -12.74 5.06 -4.97
N ALA A 131 -13.03 5.91 -5.96
CA ALA A 131 -13.63 7.22 -5.76
C ALA A 131 -15.00 7.15 -5.07
N GLY A 132 -15.29 8.13 -4.23
CA GLY A 132 -16.60 8.32 -3.59
C GLY A 132 -16.98 7.26 -2.54
N GLN A 133 -16.02 6.50 -2.00
CA GLN A 133 -16.30 5.53 -0.94
C GLN A 133 -16.49 6.21 0.42
N GLU A 134 -17.53 5.79 1.15
CA GLU A 134 -17.82 6.26 2.51
C GLU A 134 -17.85 5.09 3.53
N PRO A 135 -17.05 5.14 4.62
CA PRO A 135 -16.04 6.16 4.93
C PRO A 135 -14.86 6.18 3.95
N ALA A 136 -14.08 7.27 4.00
CA ALA A 136 -12.85 7.45 3.21
C ALA A 136 -11.88 6.27 3.40
N LEU A 137 -11.07 5.98 2.38
CA LEU A 137 -10.16 4.83 2.40
C LEU A 137 -9.03 5.09 3.41
N PRO A 138 -8.96 4.35 4.52
CA PRO A 138 -7.84 4.47 5.45
C PRO A 138 -6.58 3.88 4.81
N MET A 139 -5.42 4.45 5.16
CA MET A 139 -4.13 3.84 4.90
C MET A 139 -3.38 3.73 6.23
N VAL A 140 -2.85 2.54 6.49
CA VAL A 140 -2.29 2.17 7.78
C VAL A 140 -0.88 1.68 7.55
N THR A 141 0.12 2.37 8.08
CA THR A 141 1.53 2.05 7.80
C THR A 141 2.28 1.70 9.08
N ALA A 142 3.17 0.71 9.00
CA ALA A 142 4.10 0.31 10.06
C ALA A 142 3.43 -0.01 11.41
N GLN A 143 2.28 -0.69 11.40
CA GLN A 143 1.64 -1.16 12.63
C GLN A 143 2.35 -2.37 13.23
N VAL A 144 2.30 -2.44 14.57
CA VAL A 144 2.93 -3.49 15.38
C VAL A 144 2.35 -4.88 15.07
N ASP A 145 1.06 -4.95 14.73
CA ASP A 145 0.36 -6.21 14.40
C ASP A 145 0.55 -6.64 12.93
N GLY A 146 1.64 -6.24 12.28
CA GLY A 146 1.95 -6.53 10.88
C GLY A 146 2.18 -8.02 10.59
N VAL A 147 3.26 -8.37 9.87
CA VAL A 147 3.55 -9.77 9.56
C VAL A 147 3.89 -10.52 10.86
N GLN A 148 2.96 -11.36 11.36
CA GLN A 148 3.06 -12.07 12.65
C GLN A 148 4.36 -12.88 12.82
N SER A 149 4.91 -13.42 11.74
CA SER A 149 6.24 -14.06 11.72
C SER A 149 7.04 -13.62 10.50
N THR A 150 7.77 -12.51 10.64
CA THR A 150 8.59 -11.94 9.56
C THR A 150 9.63 -12.94 9.03
N ALA A 151 10.25 -13.73 9.91
CA ALA A 151 11.26 -14.72 9.51
C ALA A 151 10.66 -15.88 8.70
N GLU A 152 9.50 -16.42 9.12
CA GLU A 152 8.81 -17.47 8.36
C GLU A 152 8.31 -16.95 7.02
N PHE A 153 7.82 -15.71 6.99
CA PHE A 153 7.38 -15.05 5.76
C PHE A 153 8.50 -15.00 4.72
N TRP A 154 9.69 -14.52 5.11
CA TRP A 154 10.84 -14.46 4.21
C TRP A 154 11.33 -15.85 3.78
N THR A 155 11.35 -16.80 4.72
CA THR A 155 11.68 -18.20 4.42
C THR A 155 10.72 -18.79 3.38
N ALA A 156 9.42 -18.52 3.49
CA ALA A 156 8.40 -18.97 2.53
C ALA A 156 8.51 -18.29 1.15
N LEU A 157 9.13 -17.12 1.07
CA LEU A 157 9.50 -16.47 -0.20
C LEU A 157 10.79 -17.04 -0.81
N GLY A 158 11.47 -17.96 -0.11
CA GLY A 158 12.79 -18.46 -0.50
C GLY A 158 13.88 -17.39 -0.40
N ASN A 159 13.63 -16.28 0.30
CA ASN A 159 14.55 -15.16 0.37
C ASN A 159 15.15 -15.03 1.78
N GLN A 160 16.27 -14.32 1.88
CA GLN A 160 16.84 -13.97 3.17
C GLN A 160 16.01 -12.87 3.83
N LEU A 161 16.02 -12.85 5.17
CA LEU A 161 15.37 -11.80 5.96
C LEU A 161 15.88 -10.43 5.51
N ARG A 162 14.95 -9.54 5.15
CA ARG A 162 15.24 -8.15 4.80
C ARG A 162 14.36 -7.18 5.59
N PRO A 163 14.84 -5.95 5.82
CA PRO A 163 14.01 -4.86 6.32
C PRO A 163 12.78 -4.64 5.43
N SER A 164 11.62 -4.46 6.06
CA SER A 164 10.36 -4.21 5.35
C SER A 164 9.38 -3.42 6.20
N ILE A 165 8.41 -2.80 5.53
CA ILE A 165 7.29 -2.06 6.15
C ILE A 165 5.98 -2.65 5.63
N THR A 166 4.97 -2.76 6.49
CA THR A 166 3.61 -3.11 6.07
C THR A 166 2.76 -1.86 5.85
N VAL A 167 1.95 -1.86 4.80
CA VAL A 167 1.02 -0.78 4.40
C VAL A 167 -0.33 -1.36 4.02
#